data_AF-A0A174ZFJ0-F1
#
_entry.id   AF-A0A174ZFJ0-F1
#
_cell.length_a   1.000
_cell.length_b   1.000
_cell.length_c   1.000
_cell.angle_alpha   90.00
_cell.angle_beta   90.00
_cell.angle_gamma   90.00
#
_symmetry.space_group_name_H-M   'P 1'
#
loop_
_entity.id
_entity.type
_entity.pdbx_description
1 polymer ?
#
loop_
_entity_poly.entity_id
_entity_poly.type
_entity_poly.pdbx_seq_one_letter_code
_entity_poly.pdbx_strand_id
1 'polypeptide(L)' 'MANYKTCKKCGALLGGDDIAIYRKLVTRNADEFFCIDCLAEYYNTTREVIEERIAYYRKSGECTLFR' A
#
# COMPACT_ATOMS: atom_id res chain seq x y z
N MET A 1 7.76 -15.52 5.46
CA MET A 1 7.39 -15.85 4.07
C MET A 1 6.30 -14.86 3.76
N ALA A 2 6.65 -13.78 3.08
CA ALA A 2 5.80 -12.60 3.04
C ALA A 2 4.42 -12.88 2.43
N ASN A 3 3.37 -12.41 3.11
CA ASN A 3 2.00 -12.56 2.67
C ASN A 3 1.63 -11.41 1.72
N TYR A 4 1.84 -11.63 0.43
CA TYR A 4 1.48 -10.68 -0.64
C TYR A 4 0.06 -10.86 -1.17
N LYS A 5 -0.76 -11.75 -0.57
CA LYS A 5 -2.08 -12.10 -1.14
C LYS A 5 -3.20 -11.41 -0.39
N THR A 6 -3.09 -11.30 0.93
CA THR A 6 -4.20 -10.88 1.78
C THR A 6 -3.77 -9.85 2.80
N CYS A 7 -4.62 -8.87 3.04
CA CYS A 7 -4.46 -7.87 4.08
C CYS A 7 -4.39 -8.55 5.45
N LYS A 8 -3.40 -8.21 6.25
CA LYS A 8 -3.22 -8.81 7.58
C LYS A 8 -4.29 -8.42 8.61
N LYS A 9 -5.06 -7.35 8.35
CA LYS A 9 -6.14 -6.88 9.24
C LYS A 9 -7.51 -7.46 8.85
N CYS A 10 -7.92 -7.30 7.60
CA CYS A 10 -9.27 -7.64 7.14
C CYS A 10 -9.34 -8.89 6.26
N GLY A 11 -8.19 -9.46 5.84
CA GLY A 11 -8.16 -10.61 4.93
C GLY A 11 -8.51 -10.28 3.47
N ALA A 12 -8.74 -9.01 3.12
CA ALA A 12 -9.02 -8.61 1.74
C ALA A 12 -7.85 -8.92 0.80
N LEU A 13 -8.15 -9.20 -0.47
CA LEU A 13 -7.12 -9.43 -1.47
C LEU A 13 -6.29 -8.16 -1.71
N LEU A 14 -4.97 -8.31 -1.73
CA LEU A 14 -4.03 -7.24 -2.00
C LEU A 14 -3.66 -7.22 -3.48
N GLY A 15 -3.68 -6.02 -4.06
CA GLY A 15 -3.09 -5.74 -5.36
C GLY A 15 -1.61 -5.37 -5.26
N GLY A 16 -0.99 -5.18 -6.43
CA GLY A 16 0.38 -4.69 -6.51
C GLY A 16 0.53 -3.28 -5.89
N ASP A 17 -0.47 -2.42 -6.09
CA ASP A 17 -0.48 -1.06 -5.56
C ASP A 17 -0.56 -1.04 -4.01
N ASP A 18 -1.38 -1.91 -3.40
CA ASP A 18 -1.48 -2.03 -1.94
C ASP A 18 -0.13 -2.38 -1.30
N ILE A 19 0.58 -3.35 -1.89
CA ILE A 19 1.89 -3.79 -1.41
C ILE A 19 2.94 -2.69 -1.61
N ALA A 20 2.94 -2.06 -2.79
CA ALA A 20 3.88 -1.00 -3.14
C ALA A 20 3.73 0.22 -2.22
N ILE A 21 2.49 0.67 -1.97
CA ILE A 21 2.22 1.83 -1.11
C ILE A 21 2.55 1.52 0.34
N TYR A 22 2.21 0.33 0.83
CA TYR A 22 2.57 -0.10 2.18
C TYR A 22 4.08 -0.11 2.38
N ARG A 23 4.84 -0.67 1.41
CA ARG A 23 6.30 -0.70 1.48
C ARG A 23 6.93 0.68 1.40
N LYS A 24 6.27 1.61 0.70
CA LYS A 24 6.73 2.99 0.56
C LYS A 24 6.47 3.83 1.81
N LEU A 25 5.30 3.67 2.44
CA LEU A 25 4.88 4.47 3.60
C LEU A 25 5.32 3.88 4.95
N VAL A 26 5.30 2.56 5.09
CA VAL A 26 5.58 1.86 6.36
C VAL A 26 7.02 1.36 6.40
N THR A 27 7.35 0.36 5.58
CA THR A 27 8.72 -0.18 5.51
C THR A 27 8.93 -1.06 4.28
N ARG A 28 10.08 -0.90 3.62
CA ARG A 28 10.44 -1.68 2.43
C ARG A 28 10.61 -3.18 2.70
N ASN A 29 10.86 -3.57 3.96
CA ASN A 29 11.12 -4.95 4.37
C ASN A 29 9.90 -5.60 5.05
N ALA A 30 8.69 -5.08 4.82
CA ALA A 30 7.49 -5.67 5.37
C ALA A 30 7.26 -7.09 4.83
N ASP A 31 6.96 -8.03 5.74
CA ASP A 31 6.51 -9.40 5.40
C ASP A 31 4.97 -9.48 5.37
N GLU A 32 4.29 -8.45 5.86
CA GLU A 32 2.82 -8.35 5.90
C GLU A 32 2.37 -6.96 5.42
N PHE A 33 1.24 -6.88 4.73
CA PHE A 33 0.74 -5.62 4.16
C PHE A 33 -0.72 -5.36 4.57
N PHE A 34 -1.10 -4.09 4.54
CA PHE A 34 -2.50 -3.66 4.62
C PHE A 34 -3.03 -3.34 3.23
N CYS A 35 -4.32 -3.59 3.01
CA CYS A 35 -5.03 -3.01 1.88
C CYS A 35 -5.15 -1.50 2.07
N ILE A 36 -5.43 -0.77 0.99
CA ILE A 36 -5.59 0.69 1.02
C ILE A 36 -6.57 1.14 2.11
N ASP A 37 -7.72 0.47 2.29
CA ASP A 37 -8.71 0.86 3.31
C ASP A 37 -8.15 0.71 4.73
N CYS A 38 -7.54 -0.42 5.05
CA CYS A 38 -6.93 -0.64 6.37
C CYS A 38 -5.73 0.26 6.61
N LEU A 39 -4.98 0.59 5.56
CA LEU A 39 -3.87 1.54 5.62
C LEU A 39 -4.39 2.96 5.88
N ALA A 40 -5.48 3.34 5.24
CA ALA A 40 -6.14 4.62 5.44
C ALA A 40 -6.65 4.74 6.89
N GLU A 41 -7.33 3.72 7.42
CA GLU A 41 -7.72 3.66 8.83
C GLU A 41 -6.52 3.76 9.78
N TYR A 42 -5.41 3.08 9.48
CA TYR A 42 -4.19 3.10 10.28
C TYR A 42 -3.57 4.51 10.37
N TYR A 43 -3.59 5.25 9.27
CA TYR A 43 -3.14 6.65 9.23
C TYR A 43 -4.24 7.67 9.54
N ASN A 44 -5.43 7.22 9.95
CA ASN A 44 -6.59 8.06 10.20
C ASN A 44 -6.94 8.99 9.02
N THR A 45 -6.78 8.48 7.80
CA THR A 45 -7.05 9.17 6.54
C THR A 45 -8.10 8.42 5.72
N THR A 46 -8.44 8.95 4.54
CA THR A 46 -9.38 8.30 3.62
C THR A 46 -8.62 7.51 2.55
N ARG A 47 -9.32 6.53 1.96
CA ARG A 47 -8.85 5.76 0.80
C ARG A 47 -8.33 6.68 -0.31
N GLU A 48 -9.07 7.75 -0.60
CA GLU A 48 -8.77 8.70 -1.67
C GLU A 48 -7.39 9.35 -1.50
N VAL A 49 -6.99 9.67 -0.27
CA VAL A 49 -5.66 10.26 0.01
C VAL A 49 -4.54 9.27 -0.31
N ILE A 50 -4.74 8.00 0.01
CA ILE A 50 -3.76 6.95 -0.32
C ILE A 50 -3.69 6.73 -1.84
N GLU A 51 -4.83 6.72 -2.52
CA GLU A 51 -4.91 6.60 -3.98
C GLU A 51 -4.26 7.80 -4.68
N GLU A 52 -4.47 9.03 -4.19
CA GLU A 52 -3.81 10.23 -4.69
C GLU A 52 -2.29 10.14 -4.53
N ARG A 53 -1.82 9.56 -3.41
CA ARG A 53 -0.38 9.32 -3.20
C ARG A 53 0.19 8.28 -4.16
N ILE A 54 -0.54 7.20 -4.42
CA ILE A 54 -0.17 6.21 -5.44
C ILE A 54 -0.06 6.89 -6.81
N ALA A 55 -1.06 7.67 -7.21
CA ALA A 55 -1.07 8.41 -8.47
C ALA A 55 0.09 9.41 -8.55
N TYR A 56 0.38 10.13 -7.46
CA TYR A 56 1.52 11.03 -7.36
C TYR A 56 2.85 10.29 -7.56
N TYR A 57 3.05 9.14 -6.91
CA TYR A 57 4.28 8.35 -7.08
C TYR A 57 4.42 7.74 -8.47
N ARG A 58 3.32 7.30 -9.09
CA ARG A 58 3.29 6.86 -10.50
C ARG A 58 3.66 8.00 -11.45
N LYS A 59 3.09 9.19 -11.24
CA LYS A 59 3.35 10.38 -12.06
C LYS A 59 4.76 10.93 -11.88
N SER A 60 5.31 10.83 -10.66
CA SER A 60 6.67 11.30 -10.36
C SER A 60 7.75 10.45 -11.01
N GLY A 61 7.47 9.20 -11.42
CA GLY A 61 8.43 8.32 -12.12
C GLY A 61 9.61 7.81 -11.28
N GLU A 62 9.86 8.40 -10.11
CA GLU A 62 10.97 8.08 -9.20
C GLU A 62 10.75 6.80 -8.37
N CYS A 63 9.52 6.29 -8.33
CA CYS A 63 9.18 5.15 -7.48
C CYS A 63 9.25 3.84 -8.28
N THR A 64 10.39 3.15 -8.22
CA THR A 64 10.62 1.83 -8.84
C THR A 64 9.64 0.74 -8.40
N LEU A 65 8.89 0.97 -7.31
CA LEU A 65 7.85 0.08 -6.81
C LEU A 65 6.52 0.18 -7.58
N PHE A 66 6.28 1.27 -8.31
CA PHE A 66 5.05 1.52 -9.08
C PHE A 66 5.30 1.55 -10.60
N ARG A 67 6.41 0.96 -11.05
CA ARG A 67 6.78 0.87 -12.47
C ARG A 67 6.00 -0.21 -13.20
#